data_AF-A0A7X8E4K1-F1
#
_entry.id   AF-A0A7X8E4K1-F1
#
_cell.length_a   1.000
_cell.length_b   1.000
_cell.length_c   1.000
_cell.angle_alpha   90.00
_cell.angle_beta   90.00
_cell.angle_gamma   90.00
#
_symmetry.space_group_name_H-M   'P 1'
#
loop_
_entity.id
_entity.type
_entity.pdbx_description
1 polymer ?
#
loop_
_entity_poly.entity_id
_entity_poly.type
_entity_poly.pdbx_seq_one_letter_code
_entity_poly.pdbx_strand_id
1 'polypeptide(L)'
;FPPADQVTNNKDMLYEMMDLFHEEYPNQGLLLVIDELLDYLRGRNEMQLTLDLGFLREVGEVCSNSRFRFISGVQEMLFDNPKFSFVADSLRRVKERFKETRIVREDIAFVVSERLLNKNEEQKALIREHLGKFTKFYNGLAEEMETYVNMFPIHPSYLEMFERVNIAEQRVALKTISYEIKKLISKEVPEDATGVISFDHYWNYIIEDSALRSNERVKVIMDKVNTLKGTIQTGMKRQYKAMAEKMVDALAVFRLTTDDLNTPIGLTSEAMRDKLFISYPTLLDFDDDVADFLKTTIDAAIKDLRNAASFQFISLNDENGQYYINIDEAIPVDELISQRGEMLDNSKLDSYYFDVLKNATEVSDNTYVHGYKIWLHEIPWMDRRVKRQGYLFFGAPNERSTAQPERDFYIYMLQAFDEPKYKDEEKEDEVFFRLKKKNDEFIKLLRLYGGATEMYNYTTTNKNLYKPKITEYQRKLVKWIKEHFVDAYEVVYKGKSASVLDHGIFLPSNPDTLVDLIDSVSQDLLSQWFEVKYSEYPVF
;
A
#
# COMPACT_ATOMS: atom_id res chain seq x y z
N PHE A 1 31.94 12.83 55.07
CA PHE A 1 31.06 14.02 55.15
C PHE A 1 30.28 14.00 56.46
N PRO A 2 30.09 15.16 57.11
CA PRO A 2 29.16 15.33 58.22
C PRO A 2 27.70 15.07 57.81
N PRO A 3 26.78 14.87 58.77
CA PRO A 3 25.35 14.90 58.55
C PRO A 3 24.90 16.18 57.82
N ALA A 4 23.94 16.08 56.90
CA ALA A 4 23.51 17.19 56.03
C ALA A 4 23.00 18.42 56.79
N ASP A 5 22.42 18.22 57.97
CA ASP A 5 21.95 19.26 58.89
C ASP A 5 23.08 20.03 59.60
N GLN A 6 24.33 19.54 59.49
CA GLN A 6 25.53 20.16 60.08
C GLN A 6 26.42 20.82 59.02
N VAL A 7 26.06 20.72 57.73
CA VAL A 7 26.84 21.32 56.64
C VAL A 7 26.43 22.77 56.46
N THR A 8 27.34 23.70 56.77
CA THR A 8 27.12 25.14 56.58
C THR A 8 27.54 25.65 55.20
N ASN A 9 28.49 24.96 54.54
CA ASN A 9 28.97 25.29 53.21
C ASN A 9 29.39 24.01 52.46
N ASN A 10 28.66 23.62 51.42
CA ASN A 10 28.99 22.39 50.69
C ASN A 10 30.30 22.51 49.89
N LYS A 11 30.70 23.72 49.50
CA LYS A 11 31.91 23.93 48.68
C LYS A 11 33.17 23.58 49.42
N ASP A 12 33.31 24.05 50.65
CA ASP A 12 34.50 23.79 51.47
C ASP A 12 34.64 22.28 51.73
N MET A 13 33.51 21.61 51.97
CA MET A 13 33.49 20.16 52.16
C MET A 13 33.90 19.39 50.89
N LEU A 14 33.48 19.86 49.71
CA LEU A 14 33.86 19.25 48.44
C LEU A 14 35.32 19.53 48.07
N TYR A 15 35.87 20.69 48.43
CA TYR A 15 37.30 20.97 48.31
C TYR A 15 38.13 20.08 49.24
N GLU A 16 37.74 19.98 50.51
CA GLU A 16 38.39 19.09 51.48
C GLU A 16 38.35 17.62 51.01
N MET A 17 37.21 17.16 50.48
CA MET A 17 37.11 15.84 49.86
C MET A 17 38.12 15.68 48.71
N MET A 18 38.27 16.69 47.86
CA MET A 18 39.21 16.63 46.73
C MET A 18 40.68 16.72 47.17
N ASP A 19 40.98 17.44 48.25
CA ASP A 19 42.32 17.50 48.83
C ASP A 19 42.71 16.13 49.39
N LEU A 20 41.84 15.51 50.20
CA LEU A 20 42.03 14.14 50.70
C LEU A 20 42.13 13.11 49.56
N PHE A 21 41.31 13.25 48.52
CA PHE A 21 41.42 12.40 47.33
C PHE A 21 42.76 12.58 46.61
N HIS A 22 43.28 13.82 46.55
CA HIS A 22 44.55 14.12 45.91
C HIS A 22 45.75 13.58 46.71
N GLU A 23 45.68 13.57 48.04
CA GLU A 23 46.70 12.94 48.89
C GLU A 23 46.88 11.45 48.56
N GLU A 24 45.77 10.73 48.36
CA GLU A 24 45.79 9.30 47.98
C GLU A 24 46.06 9.08 46.48
N TYR A 25 45.56 9.98 45.61
CA TYR A 25 45.64 9.85 44.14
C TYR A 25 46.12 11.14 43.44
N PRO A 26 47.43 11.49 43.54
CA PRO A 26 47.94 12.79 43.09
C PRO A 26 47.76 13.09 41.59
N ASN A 27 47.76 12.04 40.76
CA ASN A 27 47.67 12.15 39.30
C ASN A 27 46.28 11.86 38.73
N GLN A 28 45.27 11.66 39.59
CA GLN A 28 43.92 11.35 39.15
C GLN A 28 42.96 12.51 39.42
N GLY A 29 41.78 12.41 38.83
CA GLY A 29 40.62 13.24 39.13
C GLY A 29 39.42 12.35 39.46
N LEU A 30 38.43 12.90 40.13
CA LEU A 30 37.22 12.18 40.50
C LEU A 30 36.10 12.53 39.53
N LEU A 31 35.46 11.53 38.94
CA LEU A 31 34.30 11.69 38.07
C LEU A 31 33.07 11.05 38.72
N LEU A 32 32.06 11.86 39.01
CA LEU A 32 30.74 11.42 39.43
C LEU A 32 29.81 11.39 38.21
N VAL A 33 29.24 10.22 37.91
CA VAL A 33 28.27 10.05 36.82
C VAL A 33 26.92 9.65 37.42
N ILE A 34 25.89 10.42 37.14
CA ILE A 34 24.51 10.14 37.50
C ILE A 34 23.73 9.83 36.23
N ASP A 35 23.09 8.67 36.16
CA ASP A 35 22.41 8.23 34.93
C ASP A 35 21.14 9.06 34.64
N GLU A 36 20.33 9.34 35.67
CA GLU A 36 19.10 10.11 35.53
C GLU A 36 18.86 11.01 36.75
N LEU A 37 19.15 12.31 36.59
CA LEU A 37 18.96 13.30 37.66
C LEU A 37 17.53 13.85 37.69
N LEU A 38 16.81 13.86 36.56
CA LEU A 38 15.44 14.38 36.52
C LEU A 38 14.49 13.54 37.37
N ASP A 39 14.63 12.21 37.39
CA ASP A 39 13.74 11.36 38.19
C ASP A 39 13.90 11.62 39.69
N TYR A 40 15.12 11.88 40.14
CA TYR A 40 15.37 12.33 41.51
C TYR A 40 14.70 13.69 41.79
N LEU A 41 14.88 14.67 40.90
CA LEU A 41 14.33 16.02 41.05
C LEU A 41 12.78 16.03 40.99
N ARG A 42 12.16 15.16 40.18
CA ARG A 42 10.70 15.02 40.06
C ARG A 42 10.03 14.57 41.36
N GLY A 43 10.75 13.85 42.22
CA GLY A 43 10.25 13.41 43.52
C GLY A 43 10.34 14.46 44.64
N ARG A 44 10.87 15.65 44.38
CA ARG A 44 11.13 16.70 45.38
C ARG A 44 10.00 17.72 45.43
N ASN A 45 9.71 18.23 46.64
CA ASN A 45 8.83 19.39 46.80
C ASN A 45 9.56 20.71 46.46
N GLU A 46 8.85 21.82 46.32
CA GLU A 46 9.41 23.09 45.85
C GLU A 46 10.62 23.58 46.66
N MET A 47 10.54 23.46 47.99
CA MET A 47 11.62 23.89 48.89
C MET A 47 12.86 23.00 48.74
N GLN A 48 12.66 21.68 48.71
CA GLN A 48 13.75 20.71 48.50
C GLN A 48 14.40 20.89 47.12
N LEU A 49 13.59 21.11 46.08
CA LEU A 49 14.09 21.33 44.73
C LEU A 49 14.97 22.58 44.65
N THR A 50 14.58 23.65 45.33
CA THR A 50 15.38 24.88 45.41
C THR A 50 16.74 24.63 46.08
N LEU A 51 16.76 23.83 47.16
CA LEU A 51 18.00 23.45 47.86
C LEU A 51 18.88 22.54 46.98
N ASP A 52 18.29 21.53 46.33
CA ASP A 52 19.00 20.60 45.45
C ASP A 52 19.61 21.31 44.23
N LEU A 53 18.88 22.26 43.62
CA LEU A 53 19.42 23.12 42.55
C LEU A 53 20.54 24.04 43.07
N GLY A 54 20.41 24.55 44.30
CA GLY A 54 21.47 25.30 44.98
C GLY A 54 22.74 24.49 45.17
N PHE A 55 22.59 23.23 45.59
CA PHE A 55 23.69 22.27 45.72
C PHE A 55 24.34 21.95 44.36
N LEU A 56 23.55 21.68 43.32
CA LEU A 56 24.08 21.45 41.96
C LEU A 56 24.89 22.66 41.45
N ARG A 57 24.43 23.88 41.76
CA ARG A 57 25.19 25.10 41.44
C ARG A 57 26.55 25.11 42.16
N GLU A 58 26.58 24.77 43.44
CA GLU A 58 27.82 24.71 44.24
C GLU A 58 28.76 23.61 43.73
N VAL A 59 28.24 22.45 43.34
CA VAL A 59 29.02 21.39 42.67
C VAL A 59 29.64 21.91 41.37
N GLY A 60 28.89 22.60 40.52
CA GLY A 60 29.41 23.20 39.29
C GLY A 60 30.53 24.23 39.54
N GLU A 61 30.43 25.01 40.62
CA GLU A 61 31.50 25.94 41.04
C GLU A 61 32.77 25.20 41.46
N VAL A 62 32.64 24.12 42.24
CA VAL A 62 33.80 23.31 42.66
C VAL A 62 34.45 22.60 41.47
N CYS A 63 33.66 22.07 40.53
CA CYS A 63 34.17 21.45 39.30
C CYS A 63 35.01 22.43 38.46
N SER A 64 34.72 23.73 38.51
CA SER A 64 35.46 24.74 37.75
C SER A 64 36.87 25.00 38.31
N ASN A 65 37.10 24.74 39.60
CA ASN A 65 38.35 25.04 40.29
C ASN A 65 39.09 23.81 40.82
N SER A 66 38.61 22.60 40.54
CA SER A 66 39.21 21.34 41.01
C SER A 66 39.26 20.28 39.91
N ARG A 67 39.86 19.12 40.22
CA ARG A 67 39.84 17.91 39.36
C ARG A 67 38.57 17.06 39.54
N PHE A 68 37.55 17.59 40.22
CA PHE A 68 36.26 16.96 40.32
C PHE A 68 35.43 17.21 39.05
N ARG A 69 34.84 16.17 38.47
CA ARG A 69 33.92 16.27 37.34
C ARG A 69 32.59 15.62 37.69
N PHE A 70 31.52 16.27 37.25
CA PHE A 70 30.17 15.78 37.42
C PHE A 70 29.53 15.67 36.05
N ILE A 71 28.95 14.50 35.76
CA ILE A 71 28.18 14.24 34.55
C ILE A 71 26.83 13.70 34.99
N SER A 72 25.76 14.20 34.36
CA SER A 72 24.44 13.64 34.54
C SER A 72 23.73 13.46 33.21
N GLY A 73 23.01 12.35 33.06
CA GLY A 73 22.00 12.20 32.02
C GLY A 73 20.71 12.93 32.39
N VAL A 74 20.04 13.46 31.37
CA VAL A 74 18.73 14.14 31.45
C VAL A 74 17.91 13.79 30.20
N GLN A 75 16.71 13.24 30.36
CA GLN A 75 15.83 12.81 29.24
C GLN A 75 15.10 13.96 28.52
N GLU A 76 14.79 15.03 29.24
CA GLU A 76 14.14 16.23 28.70
C GLU A 76 15.05 17.43 28.96
N MET A 77 14.91 18.50 28.15
CA MET A 77 15.56 19.76 28.49
C MET A 77 15.00 20.25 29.83
N LEU A 78 15.76 20.01 30.91
CA LEU A 78 15.50 20.51 32.27
C LEU A 78 15.09 21.99 32.26
N PHE A 79 15.70 22.75 31.35
CA PHE A 79 15.62 24.20 31.27
C PHE A 79 14.37 24.72 30.56
N ASP A 80 13.67 23.87 29.78
CA ASP A 80 12.47 24.25 29.02
C ASP A 80 11.20 23.51 29.49
N ASN A 81 11.28 22.75 30.58
CA ASN A 81 10.13 22.02 31.13
C ASN A 81 9.20 22.95 31.94
N PRO A 82 7.91 23.09 31.57
CA PRO A 82 6.95 23.97 32.25
C PRO A 82 6.80 23.69 33.75
N LYS A 83 7.01 22.43 34.18
CA LYS A 83 6.93 22.03 35.59
C LYS A 83 7.95 22.74 36.47
N PHE A 84 9.07 23.20 35.91
CA PHE A 84 10.12 23.88 36.68
C PHE A 84 10.13 25.41 36.50
N SER A 85 9.08 25.98 35.90
CA SER A 85 8.94 27.43 35.70
C SER A 85 9.08 28.24 36.99
N PHE A 86 8.60 27.71 38.12
CA PHE A 86 8.68 28.36 39.44
C PHE A 86 10.11 28.49 40.00
N VAL A 87 11.08 27.70 39.49
CA VAL A 87 12.51 27.73 39.87
C VAL A 87 13.42 28.12 38.69
N ALA A 88 12.87 28.75 37.64
CA ALA A 88 13.59 29.07 36.41
C ALA A 88 14.89 29.86 36.65
N ASP A 89 14.90 30.82 37.58
CA ASP A 89 16.10 31.63 37.89
C ASP A 89 17.21 30.81 38.56
N SER A 90 16.87 29.83 39.39
CA SER A 90 17.84 28.92 40.00
C SER A 90 18.39 27.95 38.97
N LEU A 91 17.54 27.40 38.11
CA LEU A 91 17.91 26.55 36.98
C LEU A 91 18.84 27.27 36.00
N ARG A 92 18.57 28.53 35.65
CA ARG A 92 19.42 29.32 34.76
C ARG A 92 20.83 29.49 35.32
N ARG A 93 20.97 29.72 36.62
CA ARG A 93 22.28 29.84 37.30
C ARG A 93 23.04 28.52 37.36
N VAL A 94 22.33 27.39 37.44
CA VAL A 94 22.92 26.06 37.28
C VAL A 94 23.41 25.90 35.84
N LYS A 95 22.58 26.21 34.83
CA LYS A 95 22.93 26.11 33.40
C LYS A 95 24.26 26.79 33.06
N GLU A 96 24.49 28.00 33.57
CA GLU A 96 25.72 28.77 33.33
C GLU A 96 27.02 28.05 33.77
N ARG A 97 26.94 27.05 34.65
CA ARG A 97 28.08 26.30 35.19
C ARG A 97 28.25 24.91 34.56
N PHE A 98 27.30 24.48 33.74
CA PHE A 98 27.29 23.15 33.14
C PHE A 98 27.46 23.27 31.63
N LYS A 99 28.20 22.31 31.05
CA LYS A 99 28.27 22.16 29.60
C LYS A 99 27.22 21.14 29.18
N GLU A 100 26.29 21.58 28.35
CA GLU A 100 25.32 20.71 27.72
C GLU A 100 25.97 20.01 26.53
N THR A 101 25.99 18.68 26.57
CA THR A 101 26.42 17.85 25.44
C THR A 101 25.20 17.10 24.94
N ARG A 102 24.68 17.51 23.78
CA ARG A 102 23.61 16.78 23.12
C ARG A 102 24.22 15.55 22.44
N ILE A 103 23.77 14.37 22.83
CA ILE A 103 24.07 13.15 22.09
C ILE A 103 23.25 13.19 20.81
N VAL A 104 23.92 13.22 19.67
CA VAL A 104 23.31 13.26 18.33
C VAL A 104 23.42 11.90 17.64
N ARG A 105 22.70 11.72 16.54
CA ARG A 105 22.59 10.45 15.81
C ARG A 105 23.94 9.86 15.40
N GLU A 106 24.85 10.73 14.97
CA GLU A 106 26.21 10.34 14.57
C GLU A 106 26.96 9.66 15.72
N ASP A 107 26.68 10.04 16.97
CA ASP A 107 27.30 9.45 18.15
C ASP A 107 26.83 8.00 18.37
N ILE A 108 25.57 7.67 18.07
CA ILE A 108 25.06 6.30 18.18
C ILE A 108 25.66 5.42 17.08
N ALA A 109 25.70 5.90 15.83
CA ALA A 109 26.31 5.18 14.73
C ALA A 109 27.80 4.89 15.02
N PHE A 110 28.53 5.88 15.51
CA PHE A 110 29.93 5.72 15.92
C PHE A 110 30.10 4.70 17.05
N VAL A 111 29.25 4.75 18.09
CA VAL A 111 29.29 3.77 19.18
C VAL A 111 29.00 2.36 18.66
N VAL A 112 28.03 2.20 17.75
CA VAL A 112 27.72 0.92 17.15
C VAL A 112 28.90 0.40 16.32
N SER A 113 29.48 1.22 15.44
CA SER A 113 30.61 0.80 14.59
C SER A 113 31.87 0.48 15.40
N GLU A 114 32.22 1.29 16.40
CA GLU A 114 33.48 1.16 17.13
C GLU A 114 33.42 0.21 18.33
N ARG A 115 32.25 0.05 18.97
CA ARG A 115 32.12 -0.80 20.17
C ARG A 115 31.41 -2.11 19.93
N LEU A 116 30.34 -2.12 19.13
CA LEU A 116 29.56 -3.35 18.88
C LEU A 116 30.05 -4.11 17.65
N LEU A 117 30.43 -3.37 16.61
CA LEU A 117 30.75 -3.89 15.29
C LEU A 117 32.20 -3.66 14.89
N ASN A 118 33.10 -3.57 15.88
CA ASN A 118 34.51 -3.31 15.62
C ASN A 118 35.10 -4.39 14.70
N LYS A 119 35.84 -3.97 13.68
CA LYS A 119 36.43 -4.82 12.65
C LYS A 119 37.89 -4.45 12.44
N ASN A 120 38.71 -5.47 12.22
CA ASN A 120 40.07 -5.26 11.72
C ASN A 120 40.07 -4.95 10.21
N GLU A 121 41.22 -4.52 9.68
CA GLU A 121 41.34 -4.13 8.26
C GLU A 121 41.12 -5.30 7.29
N GLU A 122 41.46 -6.53 7.69
CA GLU A 122 41.21 -7.74 6.88
C GLU A 122 39.70 -8.01 6.73
N GLN A 123 38.96 -7.96 7.83
CA GLN A 123 37.50 -8.10 7.85
C GLN A 123 36.83 -7.00 7.02
N LYS A 124 37.30 -5.75 7.14
CA LYS A 124 36.81 -4.64 6.31
C LYS A 124 37.06 -4.89 4.82
N ALA A 125 38.22 -5.40 4.45
CA ALA A 125 38.54 -5.75 3.07
C ALA A 125 37.59 -6.83 2.51
N LEU A 126 37.35 -7.90 3.27
CA LEU A 126 36.42 -8.97 2.88
C LEU A 126 34.98 -8.46 2.73
N ILE A 127 34.51 -7.62 3.65
CA ILE A 127 33.18 -7.03 3.58
C ILE A 127 33.06 -6.09 2.37
N ARG A 128 34.10 -5.30 2.09
CA ARG A 128 34.13 -4.40 0.93
C ARG A 128 34.07 -5.19 -0.39
N GLU A 129 34.82 -6.29 -0.49
CA GLU A 129 34.77 -7.19 -1.64
C GLU A 129 33.37 -7.79 -1.82
N HIS A 130 32.74 -8.23 -0.72
CA HIS A 130 31.38 -8.77 -0.72
C HIS A 130 30.34 -7.74 -1.17
N LEU A 131 30.28 -6.58 -0.50
CA LEU A 131 29.32 -5.52 -0.81
C LEU A 131 29.56 -4.91 -2.20
N GLY A 132 30.80 -4.93 -2.69
CA GLY A 132 31.16 -4.49 -4.04
C GLY A 132 30.31 -5.15 -5.14
N LYS A 133 29.97 -6.43 -4.98
CA LYS A 133 29.12 -7.22 -5.90
C LYS A 133 27.72 -6.62 -6.08
N PHE A 134 27.24 -5.87 -5.09
CA PHE A 134 25.87 -5.35 -5.03
C PHE A 134 25.76 -3.86 -5.36
N THR A 135 26.87 -3.17 -5.63
CA THR A 135 26.89 -1.72 -5.91
C THR A 135 25.99 -1.32 -7.08
N LYS A 136 25.80 -2.21 -8.07
CA LYS A 136 24.88 -2.02 -9.20
C LYS A 136 23.39 -2.10 -8.85
N PHE A 137 23.03 -2.62 -7.67
CA PHE A 137 21.64 -2.82 -7.25
C PHE A 137 21.08 -1.64 -6.45
N TYR A 138 21.94 -0.96 -5.69
CA TYR A 138 21.52 -0.03 -4.65
C TYR A 138 22.22 1.32 -4.81
N ASN A 139 21.42 2.38 -4.89
CA ASN A 139 21.97 3.73 -4.97
C ASN A 139 22.60 4.11 -3.63
N GLY A 140 23.74 4.82 -3.68
CA GLY A 140 24.49 5.25 -2.49
C GLY A 140 25.41 4.19 -1.89
N LEU A 141 25.26 2.89 -2.21
CA LEU A 141 26.16 1.84 -1.68
C LEU A 141 27.61 2.04 -2.13
N ALA A 142 27.82 2.44 -3.39
CA ALA A 142 29.17 2.74 -3.90
C ALA A 142 29.76 4.02 -3.28
N GLU A 143 28.94 5.06 -3.12
CA GLU A 143 29.36 6.38 -2.62
C GLU A 143 29.70 6.34 -1.12
N GLU A 144 28.94 5.59 -0.33
CA GLU A 144 29.11 5.48 1.12
C GLU A 144 29.66 4.11 1.55
N MET A 145 30.44 3.45 0.69
CA MET A 145 30.94 2.08 0.91
C MET A 145 31.58 1.90 2.30
N GLU A 146 32.42 2.85 2.74
CA GLU A 146 33.06 2.77 4.06
C GLU A 146 32.06 2.83 5.22
N THR A 147 30.98 3.61 5.08
CA THR A 147 29.90 3.65 6.07
C THR A 147 29.25 2.27 6.19
N TYR A 148 28.93 1.63 5.07
CA TYR A 148 28.35 0.29 5.06
C TYR A 148 29.31 -0.78 5.58
N VAL A 149 30.59 -0.72 5.23
CA VAL A 149 31.63 -1.64 5.72
C VAL A 149 31.77 -1.54 7.25
N ASN A 150 31.83 -0.31 7.78
CA ASN A 150 31.94 -0.09 9.22
C ASN A 150 30.68 -0.54 9.97
N MET A 151 29.50 -0.32 9.39
CA MET A 151 28.21 -0.69 9.99
C MET A 151 27.78 -2.13 9.75
N PHE A 152 28.46 -2.92 8.91
CA PHE A 152 28.07 -4.29 8.61
C PHE A 152 28.00 -5.17 9.89
N PRO A 153 26.95 -6.00 10.08
CA PRO A 153 25.87 -6.33 9.15
C PRO A 153 24.60 -5.49 9.32
N ILE A 154 24.66 -4.25 9.81
CA ILE A 154 23.49 -3.39 10.05
C ILE A 154 23.42 -2.27 9.02
N HIS A 155 22.25 -2.03 8.45
CA HIS A 155 22.04 -0.91 7.52
C HIS A 155 22.06 0.43 8.28
N PRO A 156 22.71 1.50 7.78
CA PRO A 156 22.71 2.83 8.45
C PRO A 156 21.31 3.38 8.75
N SER A 157 20.36 3.24 7.82
CA SER A 157 18.93 3.55 8.00
C SER A 157 18.25 2.82 9.17
N TYR A 158 18.82 1.73 9.69
CA TYR A 158 18.30 1.05 10.89
C TYR A 158 18.25 2.00 12.09
N LEU A 159 19.37 2.68 12.35
CA LEU A 159 19.48 3.64 13.45
C LEU A 159 18.57 4.85 13.23
N GLU A 160 18.48 5.31 11.97
CA GLU A 160 17.58 6.41 11.60
C GLU A 160 16.13 6.14 11.98
N MET A 161 15.61 4.98 11.58
CA MET A 161 14.22 4.64 11.83
C MET A 161 14.01 4.37 13.30
N PHE A 162 14.96 3.72 13.96
CA PHE A 162 14.90 3.47 15.40
C PHE A 162 14.72 4.78 16.20
N GLU A 163 15.51 5.82 15.93
CA GLU A 163 15.40 7.11 16.62
C GLU A 163 14.08 7.83 16.37
N ARG A 164 13.52 7.66 15.17
CA ARG A 164 12.26 8.30 14.77
C ARG A 164 11.02 7.58 15.29
N VAL A 165 11.13 6.32 15.72
CA VAL A 165 9.99 5.55 16.22
C VAL A 165 9.58 6.06 17.60
N ASN A 166 8.42 6.71 17.67
CA ASN A 166 7.96 7.47 18.84
C ASN A 166 7.42 6.63 20.01
N ILE A 167 7.68 5.31 20.03
CA ILE A 167 7.11 4.39 21.03
C ILE A 167 8.15 3.67 21.91
N ALA A 168 9.45 3.75 21.58
CA ALA A 168 10.49 2.97 22.25
C ALA A 168 11.54 3.87 22.89
N GLU A 169 12.01 3.50 24.08
CA GLU A 169 13.14 4.18 24.72
C GLU A 169 14.44 3.93 23.95
N GLN A 170 15.23 4.99 23.74
CA GLN A 170 16.46 4.92 22.94
C GLN A 170 17.49 3.89 23.45
N ARG A 171 17.47 3.60 24.76
CA ARG A 171 18.36 2.64 25.42
C ARG A 171 18.16 1.19 24.96
N VAL A 172 17.04 0.91 24.30
CA VAL A 172 16.71 -0.41 23.78
C VAL A 172 17.47 -0.72 22.48
N ALA A 173 17.85 0.29 21.68
CA ALA A 173 18.46 0.11 20.35
C ALA A 173 19.69 -0.78 20.37
N LEU A 174 20.63 -0.45 21.25
CA LEU A 174 21.92 -1.15 21.33
C LEU A 174 21.72 -2.60 21.77
N LYS A 175 20.73 -2.87 22.64
CA LYS A 175 20.39 -4.24 23.06
C LYS A 175 19.77 -5.02 21.91
N THR A 176 18.84 -4.41 21.17
CA THR A 176 18.17 -5.03 20.01
C THR A 176 19.18 -5.34 18.91
N ILE A 177 20.04 -4.38 18.56
CA ILE A 177 21.11 -4.58 17.58
C ILE A 177 22.07 -5.67 18.04
N SER A 178 22.51 -5.64 19.31
CA SER A 178 23.38 -6.69 19.87
C SER A 178 22.75 -8.08 19.80
N TYR A 179 21.43 -8.17 20.01
CA TYR A 179 20.69 -9.43 19.94
C TYR A 179 20.61 -9.96 18.50
N GLU A 180 20.30 -9.10 17.52
CA GLU A 180 20.28 -9.46 16.11
C GLU A 180 21.66 -9.91 15.60
N ILE A 181 22.73 -9.20 15.96
CA ILE A 181 24.10 -9.58 15.59
C ILE A 181 24.46 -10.96 16.16
N LYS A 182 24.10 -11.24 17.42
CA LYS A 182 24.36 -12.55 18.05
C LYS A 182 23.71 -13.72 17.29
N LYS A 183 22.56 -13.50 16.63
CA LYS A 183 21.91 -14.52 15.79
C LYS A 183 22.66 -14.77 14.48
N LEU A 184 23.51 -13.84 14.05
CA LEU A 184 24.25 -13.90 12.78
C LEU A 184 25.70 -14.34 12.91
N ILE A 185 26.34 -14.20 14.10
CA ILE A 185 27.77 -14.48 14.29
C ILE A 185 28.20 -15.87 13.78
N SER A 186 27.34 -16.88 13.89
CA SER A 186 27.63 -18.25 13.47
C SER A 186 27.07 -18.61 12.09
N LYS A 187 26.56 -17.64 11.33
CA LYS A 187 25.97 -17.87 10.01
C LYS A 187 26.92 -17.37 8.92
N GLU A 188 27.00 -18.10 7.82
CA GLU A 188 27.73 -17.65 6.64
C GLU A 188 27.04 -16.44 6.01
N VAL A 189 27.85 -15.54 5.43
CA VAL A 189 27.34 -14.39 4.68
C VAL A 189 26.77 -14.91 3.35
N PRO A 190 25.50 -14.61 3.02
CA PRO A 190 24.86 -15.12 1.81
C PRO A 190 25.57 -14.58 0.56
N GLU A 191 25.76 -15.43 -0.45
CA GLU A 191 26.40 -15.02 -1.72
C GLU A 191 25.45 -14.25 -2.65
N ASP A 192 24.14 -14.44 -2.49
CA ASP A 192 23.07 -13.89 -3.34
C ASP A 192 22.39 -12.65 -2.74
N ALA A 193 22.88 -12.16 -1.60
CA ALA A 193 22.38 -10.97 -0.93
C ALA A 193 23.48 -10.23 -0.17
N THR A 194 23.20 -8.98 0.21
CA THR A 194 24.18 -8.16 0.97
C THR A 194 24.47 -8.74 2.35
N GLY A 195 23.57 -9.54 2.94
CA GLY A 195 23.70 -10.04 4.30
C GLY A 195 23.46 -8.98 5.39
N VAL A 196 22.99 -7.79 4.99
CA VAL A 196 22.71 -6.67 5.89
C VAL A 196 21.29 -6.76 6.45
N ILE A 197 21.14 -6.49 7.73
CA ILE A 197 19.87 -6.32 8.44
C ILE A 197 19.41 -4.86 8.30
N SER A 198 18.21 -4.68 7.77
CA SER A 198 17.54 -3.39 7.65
C SER A 198 16.48 -3.16 8.73
N PHE A 199 15.88 -1.97 8.75
CA PHE A 199 14.96 -1.55 9.81
C PHE A 199 13.63 -2.32 9.82
N ASP A 200 13.29 -3.07 8.76
CA ASP A 200 12.14 -3.99 8.74
C ASP A 200 12.17 -4.98 9.91
N HIS A 201 13.37 -5.45 10.30
CA HIS A 201 13.54 -6.39 11.41
C HIS A 201 13.12 -5.79 12.76
N TYR A 202 13.08 -4.46 12.87
CA TYR A 202 12.65 -3.80 14.09
C TYR A 202 11.17 -4.07 14.40
N TRP A 203 10.34 -4.36 13.38
CA TRP A 203 8.95 -4.76 13.58
C TRP A 203 8.83 -6.01 14.46
N ASN A 204 9.67 -7.02 14.23
CA ASN A 204 9.66 -8.26 15.00
C ASN A 204 9.99 -8.00 16.47
N TYR A 205 10.96 -7.13 16.74
CA TYR A 205 11.28 -6.71 18.11
C TYR A 205 10.06 -6.03 18.79
N ILE A 206 9.38 -5.12 18.09
CA ILE A 206 8.22 -4.40 18.61
C ILE A 206 7.08 -5.35 19.00
N ILE A 207 6.82 -6.39 18.21
CA ILE A 207 5.72 -7.34 18.47
C ILE A 207 6.08 -8.45 19.47
N GLU A 208 7.37 -8.77 19.64
CA GLU A 208 7.86 -9.70 20.66
C GLU A 208 7.89 -9.06 22.05
N ASP A 209 8.10 -7.75 22.14
CA ASP A 209 8.06 -7.00 23.38
C ASP A 209 6.61 -6.78 23.87
N SER A 210 6.26 -7.41 24.99
CA SER A 210 4.89 -7.35 25.54
C SER A 210 4.42 -5.92 25.89
N ALA A 211 5.32 -5.02 26.27
CA ALA A 211 4.98 -3.65 26.61
C ALA A 211 4.69 -2.83 25.34
N LEU A 212 5.55 -2.95 24.33
CA LEU A 212 5.36 -2.27 23.03
C LEU A 212 4.14 -2.81 22.30
N ARG A 213 3.96 -4.14 22.26
CA ARG A 213 2.78 -4.79 21.67
C ARG A 213 1.46 -4.36 22.33
N SER A 214 1.50 -3.95 23.60
CA SER A 214 0.29 -3.49 24.32
C SER A 214 -0.13 -2.07 23.95
N ASN A 215 0.77 -1.28 23.34
CA ASN A 215 0.50 0.08 22.86
C ASN A 215 -0.61 0.07 21.79
N GLU A 216 -1.57 0.98 21.92
CA GLU A 216 -2.72 1.07 21.00
C GLU A 216 -2.29 1.30 19.55
N ARG A 217 -1.28 2.15 19.32
CA ARG A 217 -0.75 2.43 17.98
C ARG A 217 -0.19 1.16 17.32
N VAL A 218 0.53 0.36 18.11
CA VAL A 218 1.12 -0.91 17.64
C VAL A 218 0.01 -1.91 17.34
N LYS A 219 -1.01 -2.03 18.20
CA LYS A 219 -2.14 -2.96 17.98
C LYS A 219 -2.85 -2.70 16.66
N VAL A 220 -3.19 -1.44 16.38
CA VAL A 220 -3.92 -1.07 15.17
C VAL A 220 -3.09 -1.41 13.92
N ILE A 221 -1.80 -1.11 13.91
CA ILE A 221 -0.90 -1.48 12.80
C ILE A 221 -0.78 -3.01 12.69
N MET A 222 -0.61 -3.69 13.82
CA MET A 222 -0.39 -5.14 13.89
C MET A 222 -1.55 -5.93 13.29
N ASP A 223 -2.79 -5.52 13.50
CA ASP A 223 -3.95 -6.20 12.89
C ASP A 223 -3.95 -6.10 11.35
N LYS A 224 -3.56 -4.94 10.82
CA LYS A 224 -3.41 -4.71 9.37
C LYS A 224 -2.23 -5.52 8.81
N VAL A 225 -1.10 -5.51 9.52
CA VAL A 225 0.11 -6.28 9.13
C VAL A 225 -0.15 -7.78 9.13
N ASN A 226 -0.84 -8.32 10.14
CA ASN A 226 -1.18 -9.73 10.21
C ASN A 226 -2.09 -10.14 9.04
N THR A 227 -3.05 -9.28 8.69
CA THR A 227 -3.92 -9.50 7.53
C THR A 227 -3.10 -9.50 6.24
N LEU A 228 -2.20 -8.52 6.06
CA LEU A 228 -1.28 -8.46 4.92
C LEU A 228 -0.38 -9.68 4.83
N LYS A 229 0.22 -10.14 5.94
CA LYS A 229 1.05 -11.36 5.98
C LYS A 229 0.24 -12.61 5.61
N GLY A 230 -1.01 -12.72 6.06
CA GLY A 230 -1.93 -13.78 5.62
C GLY A 230 -2.15 -13.75 4.11
N THR A 231 -2.46 -12.58 3.55
CA THR A 231 -2.64 -12.37 2.11
C THR A 231 -1.39 -12.68 1.30
N ILE A 232 -0.20 -12.30 1.78
CA ILE A 232 1.08 -12.64 1.13
C ILE A 232 1.22 -14.16 1.00
N GLN A 233 0.85 -14.90 2.05
CA GLN A 233 1.00 -16.35 2.05
C GLN A 233 0.03 -17.07 1.11
N THR A 234 -1.20 -16.56 0.93
CA THR A 234 -2.23 -17.25 0.12
C THR A 234 -2.40 -16.68 -1.30
N GLY A 235 -2.12 -15.40 -1.51
CA GLY A 235 -2.55 -14.65 -2.70
C GLY A 235 -1.42 -14.20 -3.64
N MET A 236 -0.15 -14.30 -3.23
CA MET A 236 0.97 -13.78 -4.03
C MET A 236 1.83 -14.88 -4.67
N LYS A 237 2.47 -14.52 -5.80
CA LYS A 237 3.47 -15.37 -6.46
C LYS A 237 4.64 -15.66 -5.52
N ARG A 238 5.11 -16.92 -5.51
CA ARG A 238 6.19 -17.38 -4.60
C ARG A 238 7.44 -16.49 -4.63
N GLN A 239 7.82 -15.98 -5.81
CA GLN A 239 8.99 -15.13 -6.00
C GLN A 239 8.90 -13.75 -5.32
N TYR A 240 7.69 -13.25 -5.03
CA TYR A 240 7.49 -11.94 -4.41
C TYR A 240 7.27 -12.01 -2.90
N LYS A 241 7.01 -13.20 -2.33
CA LYS A 241 6.60 -13.33 -0.92
C LYS A 241 7.61 -12.75 0.06
N ALA A 242 8.89 -13.15 -0.04
CA ALA A 242 9.93 -12.68 0.88
C ALA A 242 10.15 -11.15 0.79
N MET A 243 10.11 -10.61 -0.44
CA MET A 243 10.17 -9.18 -0.68
C MET A 243 8.97 -8.44 -0.09
N ALA A 244 7.76 -8.97 -0.29
CA ALA A 244 6.53 -8.41 0.24
C ALA A 244 6.49 -8.39 1.78
N GLU A 245 6.98 -9.45 2.44
CA GLU A 245 7.09 -9.49 3.90
C GLU A 245 8.02 -8.39 4.42
N LYS A 246 9.22 -8.24 3.82
CA LYS A 246 10.14 -7.15 4.17
C LYS A 246 9.52 -5.77 3.98
N MET A 247 8.82 -5.55 2.85
CA MET A 247 8.15 -4.28 2.57
C MET A 247 7.06 -3.99 3.60
N VAL A 248 6.23 -4.96 3.96
CA VAL A 248 5.16 -4.78 4.96
C VAL A 248 5.74 -4.46 6.34
N ASP A 249 6.77 -5.20 6.77
CA ASP A 249 7.42 -4.96 8.07
C ASP A 249 8.10 -3.58 8.11
N ALA A 250 8.76 -3.18 7.02
CA ALA A 250 9.32 -1.84 6.87
C ALA A 250 8.25 -0.74 6.95
N LEU A 251 7.14 -0.90 6.23
CA LEU A 251 6.04 0.06 6.26
C LEU A 251 5.40 0.16 7.65
N ALA A 252 5.32 -0.96 8.39
CA ALA A 252 4.82 -0.98 9.76
C ALA A 252 5.70 -0.18 10.71
N VAL A 253 7.03 -0.38 10.64
CA VAL A 253 8.01 0.41 11.40
C VAL A 253 7.93 1.88 11.01
N PHE A 254 7.90 2.17 9.72
CA PHE A 254 7.82 3.54 9.23
C PHE A 254 6.54 4.24 9.70
N ARG A 255 5.43 3.52 9.82
CA ARG A 255 4.18 4.09 10.32
C ARG A 255 4.27 4.58 11.77
N LEU A 256 5.10 3.92 12.58
CA LEU A 256 5.37 4.33 13.96
C LEU A 256 6.32 5.55 14.08
N THR A 257 6.86 6.06 12.97
CA THR A 257 7.67 7.29 12.94
C THR A 257 6.84 8.56 12.78
N THR A 258 5.57 8.42 12.42
CA THR A 258 4.65 9.55 12.21
C THR A 258 3.93 9.90 13.51
N ASP A 259 3.60 11.17 13.77
CA ASP A 259 2.80 11.52 14.96
C ASP A 259 1.33 11.08 14.80
N ASP A 260 0.77 11.29 13.61
CA ASP A 260 -0.58 10.87 13.25
C ASP A 260 -0.53 9.67 12.29
N LEU A 261 -1.10 8.55 12.75
CA LEU A 261 -1.22 7.29 12.02
C LEU A 261 -2.13 7.34 10.79
N ASN A 262 -2.80 8.47 10.51
CA ASN A 262 -3.61 8.66 9.30
C ASN A 262 -2.92 9.51 8.22
N THR A 263 -1.76 10.11 8.53
CA THR A 263 -1.01 10.92 7.56
C THR A 263 -0.60 10.08 6.34
N PRO A 264 -0.85 10.46 5.08
CA PRO A 264 -0.56 9.62 3.90
C PRO A 264 0.94 9.65 3.51
N ILE A 265 1.81 9.26 4.44
CA ILE A 265 3.27 9.26 4.33
C ILE A 265 3.81 7.84 4.51
N GLY A 266 4.75 7.46 3.64
CA GLY A 266 5.26 6.11 3.54
C GLY A 266 6.61 6.02 2.84
N LEU A 267 6.86 4.89 2.16
CA LEU A 267 8.11 4.64 1.45
C LEU A 267 7.86 4.53 -0.07
N THR A 268 8.75 5.13 -0.86
CA THR A 268 8.79 4.91 -2.32
C THR A 268 9.48 3.58 -2.62
N SER A 269 9.26 3.03 -3.82
CA SER A 269 9.93 1.79 -4.26
C SER A 269 11.46 1.92 -4.28
N GLU A 270 11.98 3.11 -4.59
CA GLU A 270 13.41 3.44 -4.48
C GLU A 270 13.89 3.38 -3.03
N ALA A 271 13.16 4.00 -2.10
CA ALA A 271 13.51 3.95 -0.70
C ALA A 271 13.43 2.51 -0.14
N MET A 272 12.47 1.70 -0.58
CA MET A 272 12.40 0.29 -0.22
C MET A 272 13.59 -0.50 -0.78
N ARG A 273 13.97 -0.26 -2.05
CA ARG A 273 15.16 -0.89 -2.66
C ARG A 273 16.40 -0.60 -1.85
N ASP A 274 16.69 0.69 -1.63
CA ASP A 274 17.97 1.14 -1.10
C ASP A 274 18.04 1.00 0.41
N LYS A 275 16.98 1.33 1.17
CA LYS A 275 17.02 1.28 2.64
C LYS A 275 16.77 -0.09 3.25
N LEU A 276 16.25 -1.05 2.47
CA LEU A 276 16.00 -2.42 2.92
C LEU A 276 16.95 -3.44 2.30
N PHE A 277 17.81 -3.02 1.36
CA PHE A 277 18.60 -3.90 0.50
C PHE A 277 17.79 -5.12 0.05
N ILE A 278 16.65 -4.85 -0.59
CA ILE A 278 15.79 -5.91 -1.15
C ILE A 278 16.59 -6.66 -2.20
N SER A 279 16.93 -7.93 -1.91
CA SER A 279 17.55 -8.80 -2.89
C SER A 279 16.49 -9.48 -3.76
N TYR A 280 16.81 -9.59 -5.05
CA TYR A 280 16.10 -10.43 -5.99
C TYR A 280 17.14 -11.26 -6.77
N PRO A 281 17.47 -12.48 -6.31
CA PRO A 281 18.63 -13.25 -6.80
C PRO A 281 18.69 -13.45 -8.32
N THR A 282 17.55 -13.47 -9.00
CA THR A 282 17.47 -13.61 -10.46
C THR A 282 18.16 -12.48 -11.21
N LEU A 283 18.40 -11.32 -10.58
CA LEU A 283 19.06 -10.17 -11.20
C LEU A 283 20.59 -10.17 -11.03
N LEU A 284 21.19 -11.15 -10.34
CA LEU A 284 22.65 -11.21 -10.13
C LEU A 284 23.45 -11.29 -11.44
N ASP A 285 22.93 -12.02 -12.41
CA ASP A 285 23.56 -12.28 -13.71
C ASP A 285 23.34 -11.16 -14.74
N PHE A 286 22.59 -10.10 -14.39
CA PHE A 286 22.32 -8.97 -15.29
C PHE A 286 23.35 -7.86 -15.06
N ASP A 287 23.89 -7.27 -16.12
CA ASP A 287 24.95 -6.25 -16.00
C ASP A 287 24.42 -4.82 -16.07
N ASP A 288 23.47 -4.52 -16.96
CA ASP A 288 22.95 -3.17 -17.18
C ASP A 288 21.55 -2.95 -16.53
N ASP A 289 21.29 -1.72 -16.09
CA ASP A 289 20.02 -1.22 -15.54
C ASP A 289 19.43 -2.01 -14.36
N VAL A 290 20.27 -2.76 -13.64
CA VAL A 290 19.86 -3.66 -12.54
C VAL A 290 19.07 -2.94 -11.44
N ALA A 291 19.50 -1.74 -11.06
CA ALA A 291 18.82 -0.94 -10.04
C ALA A 291 17.38 -0.56 -10.45
N ASP A 292 17.15 -0.26 -11.73
CA ASP A 292 15.85 0.12 -12.27
C ASP A 292 14.96 -1.12 -12.49
N PHE A 293 15.53 -2.24 -12.92
CA PHE A 293 14.82 -3.52 -12.95
C PHE A 293 14.38 -3.96 -11.56
N LEU A 294 15.24 -3.81 -10.55
CA LEU A 294 14.89 -4.14 -9.16
C LEU A 294 13.78 -3.23 -8.65
N LYS A 295 13.86 -1.91 -8.89
CA LYS A 295 12.79 -0.97 -8.57
C LYS A 295 11.46 -1.37 -9.23
N THR A 296 11.48 -1.67 -10.52
CA THR A 296 10.29 -2.12 -11.28
C THR A 296 9.73 -3.42 -10.72
N THR A 297 10.60 -4.32 -10.25
CA THR A 297 10.20 -5.57 -9.60
C THR A 297 9.52 -5.31 -8.24
N ILE A 298 10.03 -4.34 -7.47
CA ILE A 298 9.42 -3.88 -6.22
C ILE A 298 8.05 -3.26 -6.49
N ASP A 299 7.92 -2.39 -7.50
CA ASP A 299 6.64 -1.82 -7.93
C ASP A 299 5.63 -2.90 -8.34
N ALA A 300 6.09 -3.92 -9.08
CA ALA A 300 5.25 -5.06 -9.45
C ALA A 300 4.83 -5.88 -8.23
N ALA A 301 5.74 -6.12 -7.28
CA ALA A 301 5.46 -6.89 -6.08
C ALA A 301 4.47 -6.17 -5.15
N ILE A 302 4.62 -4.86 -4.93
CA ILE A 302 3.70 -4.09 -4.09
C ILE A 302 2.34 -3.92 -4.77
N LYS A 303 2.29 -3.79 -6.11
CA LYS A 303 1.04 -3.80 -6.88
C LYS A 303 0.33 -5.15 -6.80
N ASP A 304 1.06 -6.26 -6.88
CA ASP A 304 0.52 -7.62 -6.69
C ASP A 304 -0.02 -7.81 -5.27
N LEU A 305 0.69 -7.31 -4.25
CA LEU A 305 0.20 -7.30 -2.87
C LEU A 305 -1.06 -6.46 -2.71
N ARG A 306 -1.09 -5.24 -3.25
CA ARG A 306 -2.29 -4.37 -3.24
C ARG A 306 -3.48 -5.07 -3.89
N ASN A 307 -3.28 -5.69 -5.05
CA ASN A 307 -4.30 -6.49 -5.73
C ASN A 307 -4.83 -7.63 -4.85
N ALA A 308 -3.91 -8.44 -4.30
CA ALA A 308 -4.25 -9.56 -3.43
C ALA A 308 -4.93 -9.09 -2.12
N ALA A 309 -4.65 -7.88 -1.66
CA ALA A 309 -5.24 -7.28 -0.47
C ALA A 309 -6.46 -6.39 -0.79
N SER A 310 -7.00 -6.47 -2.02
CA SER A 310 -8.13 -5.64 -2.50
C SER A 310 -7.92 -4.13 -2.31
N PHE A 311 -6.67 -3.67 -2.32
CA PHE A 311 -6.28 -2.27 -2.13
C PHE A 311 -6.69 -1.66 -0.78
N GLN A 312 -7.21 -2.45 0.17
CA GLN A 312 -7.76 -1.94 1.43
C GLN A 312 -6.69 -1.54 2.43
N PHE A 313 -5.55 -2.24 2.42
CA PHE A 313 -4.55 -2.18 3.50
C PHE A 313 -3.28 -1.42 3.11
N ILE A 314 -3.01 -1.26 1.81
CA ILE A 314 -1.85 -0.51 1.32
C ILE A 314 -2.33 0.49 0.27
N SER A 315 -2.13 1.76 0.58
CA SER A 315 -2.48 2.88 -0.28
C SER A 315 -1.21 3.44 -0.95
N LEU A 316 -1.40 4.07 -2.11
CA LEU A 316 -0.37 4.83 -2.82
C LEU A 316 -0.75 6.31 -2.74
N ASN A 317 0.19 7.16 -2.35
CA ASN A 317 0.03 8.60 -2.48
C ASN A 317 0.54 9.01 -3.88
N ASP A 318 -0.38 9.40 -4.76
CA ASP A 318 -0.07 9.75 -6.16
C ASP A 318 0.77 11.02 -6.30
N GLU A 319 0.79 11.91 -5.28
CA GLU A 319 1.58 13.15 -5.33
C GLU A 319 3.07 12.91 -5.14
N ASN A 320 3.45 11.89 -4.36
CA ASN A 320 4.83 11.65 -3.96
C ASN A 320 5.32 10.20 -4.20
N GLY A 321 4.48 9.33 -4.74
CA GLY A 321 4.81 7.94 -5.06
C GLY A 321 5.06 7.05 -3.84
N GLN A 322 4.62 7.45 -2.64
CA GLN A 322 4.85 6.69 -1.42
C GLN A 322 3.74 5.70 -1.13
N TYR A 323 4.12 4.48 -0.78
CA TYR A 323 3.22 3.45 -0.28
C TYR A 323 3.16 3.47 1.23
N TYR A 324 1.98 3.32 1.81
CA TYR A 324 1.78 3.29 3.26
C TYR A 324 0.67 2.31 3.66
N ILE A 325 0.74 1.80 4.90
CA ILE A 325 -0.32 0.96 5.47
C ILE A 325 -1.48 1.86 5.85
N ASN A 326 -2.67 1.55 5.33
CA ASN A 326 -3.88 2.29 5.65
C ASN A 326 -4.42 1.87 7.02
N ILE A 327 -4.53 2.85 7.91
CA ILE A 327 -4.98 2.67 9.29
C ILE A 327 -6.49 2.90 9.43
N ASP A 328 -7.03 3.82 8.64
CA ASP A 328 -8.44 4.17 8.68
C ASP A 328 -9.33 2.96 8.38
N GLU A 329 -10.43 2.86 9.14
CA GLU A 329 -11.49 1.89 8.89
C GLU A 329 -12.48 2.36 7.81
N ALA A 330 -12.43 3.65 7.45
CA ALA A 330 -13.21 4.21 6.36
C ALA A 330 -12.66 3.70 5.03
N ILE A 331 -13.21 2.59 4.57
CA ILE A 331 -12.88 1.99 3.27
C ILE A 331 -13.23 3.03 2.19
N PRO A 332 -12.27 3.52 1.39
CA PRO A 332 -12.55 4.49 0.32
C PRO A 332 -13.19 3.76 -0.87
N VAL A 333 -14.44 3.34 -0.71
CA VAL A 333 -15.18 2.45 -1.62
C VAL A 333 -15.08 2.93 -3.07
N ASP A 334 -15.29 4.22 -3.32
CA ASP A 334 -15.28 4.79 -4.67
C ASP A 334 -13.88 4.75 -5.32
N GLU A 335 -12.82 4.97 -4.56
CA GLU A 335 -11.45 4.91 -5.05
C GLU A 335 -11.05 3.47 -5.38
N LEU A 336 -11.39 2.52 -4.49
CA LEU A 336 -11.13 1.09 -4.72
C LEU A 336 -11.86 0.56 -5.95
N ILE A 337 -13.11 0.99 -6.15
CA ILE A 337 -13.89 0.66 -7.35
C ILE A 337 -13.20 1.22 -8.60
N SER A 338 -12.74 2.46 -8.56
CA SER A 338 -12.05 3.10 -9.69
C SER A 338 -10.76 2.37 -10.05
N GLN A 339 -9.88 2.15 -9.06
CA GLN A 339 -8.61 1.43 -9.25
C GLN A 339 -8.84 0.02 -9.80
N ARG A 340 -9.85 -0.70 -9.29
CA ARG A 340 -10.19 -2.03 -9.79
C ARG A 340 -10.74 -1.98 -11.22
N GLY A 341 -11.56 -0.98 -11.54
CA GLY A 341 -12.15 -0.79 -12.87
C GLY A 341 -11.12 -0.45 -13.96
N GLU A 342 -10.09 0.30 -13.63
CA GLU A 342 -8.99 0.64 -14.54
C GLU A 342 -8.16 -0.58 -14.94
N MET A 343 -8.07 -1.58 -14.06
CA MET A 343 -7.35 -2.83 -14.32
C MET A 343 -8.09 -3.84 -15.20
N LEU A 344 -9.37 -3.58 -15.53
CA LEU A 344 -10.14 -4.48 -16.37
C LEU A 344 -9.64 -4.44 -17.82
N ASP A 345 -9.36 -5.62 -18.35
CA ASP A 345 -9.12 -5.82 -19.78
C ASP A 345 -10.42 -5.76 -20.59
N ASN A 346 -10.27 -5.65 -21.92
CA ASN A 346 -11.41 -5.53 -22.83
C ASN A 346 -12.35 -6.74 -22.76
N SER A 347 -11.83 -7.95 -22.64
CA SER A 347 -12.65 -9.17 -22.51
C SER A 347 -13.53 -9.16 -21.26
N LYS A 348 -13.02 -8.66 -20.13
CA LYS A 348 -13.82 -8.43 -18.91
C LYS A 348 -14.85 -7.34 -19.10
N LEU A 349 -14.48 -6.24 -19.77
CA LEU A 349 -15.44 -5.18 -20.10
C LEU A 349 -16.58 -5.70 -20.97
N ASP A 350 -16.30 -6.55 -21.96
CA ASP A 350 -17.33 -7.21 -22.78
C ASP A 350 -18.23 -8.14 -21.97
N SER A 351 -17.65 -8.88 -21.02
CA SER A 351 -18.43 -9.72 -20.10
C SER A 351 -19.42 -8.88 -19.30
N TYR A 352 -18.95 -7.76 -18.72
CA TYR A 352 -19.79 -6.84 -17.96
C TYR A 352 -20.80 -6.08 -18.83
N TYR A 353 -20.45 -5.73 -20.06
CA TYR A 353 -21.37 -5.15 -21.03
C TYR A 353 -22.53 -6.10 -21.33
N PHE A 354 -22.25 -7.39 -21.54
CA PHE A 354 -23.30 -8.38 -21.73
C PHE A 354 -24.18 -8.57 -20.49
N ASP A 355 -23.62 -8.46 -19.28
CA ASP A 355 -24.42 -8.48 -18.05
C ASP A 355 -25.37 -7.29 -17.98
N VAL A 356 -24.91 -6.10 -18.40
CA VAL A 356 -25.77 -4.91 -18.52
C VAL A 356 -26.85 -5.13 -19.58
N LEU A 357 -26.52 -5.65 -20.76
CA LEU A 357 -27.50 -5.95 -21.81
C LEU A 357 -28.55 -6.95 -21.34
N LYS A 358 -28.16 -7.97 -20.58
CA LYS A 358 -29.08 -8.96 -20.01
C LYS A 358 -30.16 -8.29 -19.16
N ASN A 359 -29.76 -7.30 -18.36
CA ASN A 359 -30.69 -6.53 -17.54
C ASN A 359 -31.50 -5.54 -18.37
N ALA A 360 -30.90 -4.89 -19.37
CA ALA A 360 -31.58 -3.92 -20.22
C ALA A 360 -32.67 -4.55 -21.11
N THR A 361 -32.46 -5.81 -21.50
CA THR A 361 -33.38 -6.60 -22.34
C THR A 361 -34.33 -7.49 -21.54
N GLU A 362 -34.20 -7.51 -20.20
CA GLU A 362 -35.04 -8.30 -19.28
C GLU A 362 -35.14 -9.79 -19.63
N VAL A 363 -34.13 -10.34 -20.32
CA VAL A 363 -34.08 -11.76 -20.68
C VAL A 363 -33.93 -12.65 -19.44
N SER A 364 -34.46 -13.87 -19.51
CA SER A 364 -34.47 -14.79 -18.38
C SER A 364 -33.08 -15.11 -17.84
N ASP A 365 -32.99 -15.39 -16.53
CA ASP A 365 -31.72 -15.78 -15.92
C ASP A 365 -31.14 -17.08 -16.49
N ASN A 366 -32.03 -17.99 -16.89
CA ASN A 366 -31.68 -19.22 -17.58
C ASN A 366 -31.50 -18.96 -19.07
N THR A 367 -30.42 -19.49 -19.64
CA THR A 367 -30.19 -19.49 -21.09
C THR A 367 -30.81 -20.73 -21.73
N TYR A 368 -31.19 -20.65 -23.01
CA TYR A 368 -31.77 -21.77 -23.74
C TYR A 368 -30.77 -22.93 -23.94
N VAL A 369 -29.48 -22.60 -24.06
CA VAL A 369 -28.37 -23.58 -24.08
C VAL A 369 -27.40 -23.27 -22.96
N HIS A 370 -27.09 -24.28 -22.14
CA HIS A 370 -26.17 -24.14 -21.01
C HIS A 370 -24.77 -23.74 -21.50
N GLY A 371 -24.22 -22.66 -20.94
CA GLY A 371 -22.89 -22.14 -21.31
C GLY A 371 -22.88 -21.16 -22.49
N TYR A 372 -24.04 -20.88 -23.10
CA TYR A 372 -24.18 -19.91 -24.20
C TYR A 372 -25.17 -18.81 -23.82
N LYS A 373 -24.90 -17.56 -24.23
CA LYS A 373 -25.79 -16.41 -23.98
C LYS A 373 -26.86 -16.33 -25.08
N ILE A 374 -27.79 -17.27 -25.05
CA ILE A 374 -28.89 -17.42 -26.02
C ILE A 374 -30.24 -17.50 -25.32
N TRP A 375 -31.22 -16.77 -25.84
CA TRP A 375 -32.60 -16.77 -25.37
C TRP A 375 -33.57 -16.99 -26.53
N LEU A 376 -34.65 -17.74 -26.29
CA LEU A 376 -35.78 -17.79 -27.20
C LEU A 376 -36.41 -16.41 -27.23
N HIS A 377 -36.66 -15.91 -28.45
CA HIS A 377 -37.14 -14.56 -28.65
C HIS A 377 -38.29 -14.50 -29.63
N GLU A 378 -39.20 -13.55 -29.45
CA GLU A 378 -40.35 -13.37 -30.34
C GLU A 378 -40.45 -11.92 -30.79
N ILE A 379 -40.48 -11.70 -32.11
CA ILE A 379 -40.74 -10.37 -32.68
C ILE A 379 -42.08 -10.36 -33.44
N PRO A 380 -42.80 -9.23 -33.45
CA PRO A 380 -44.02 -9.12 -34.24
C PRO A 380 -43.72 -9.20 -35.75
N TRP A 381 -44.67 -9.70 -36.53
CA TRP A 381 -44.72 -9.53 -37.98
C TRP A 381 -45.97 -8.71 -38.29
N MET A 382 -45.81 -7.38 -38.36
CA MET A 382 -46.92 -6.42 -38.36
C MET A 382 -47.88 -6.64 -39.54
N ASP A 383 -47.35 -6.90 -40.74
CA ASP A 383 -48.13 -7.09 -41.98
C ASP A 383 -49.06 -8.31 -41.93
N ARG A 384 -48.79 -9.28 -41.05
CA ARG A 384 -49.57 -10.51 -40.89
C ARG A 384 -50.19 -10.66 -39.51
N ARG A 385 -49.98 -9.68 -38.61
CA ARG A 385 -50.52 -9.64 -37.24
C ARG A 385 -50.24 -10.90 -36.40
N VAL A 386 -49.06 -11.50 -36.61
CA VAL A 386 -48.60 -12.68 -35.86
C VAL A 386 -47.21 -12.42 -35.27
N LYS A 387 -46.74 -13.26 -34.36
CA LYS A 387 -45.35 -13.25 -33.89
C LYS A 387 -44.52 -14.33 -34.57
N ARG A 388 -43.24 -14.06 -34.78
CA ARG A 388 -42.26 -15.03 -35.26
C ARG A 388 -41.31 -15.42 -34.14
N GLN A 389 -40.86 -16.66 -34.14
CA GLN A 389 -39.97 -17.18 -33.10
C GLN A 389 -38.54 -17.25 -33.63
N GLY A 390 -37.62 -16.66 -32.90
CA GLY A 390 -36.20 -16.62 -33.21
C GLY A 390 -35.35 -16.75 -31.96
N TYR A 391 -34.11 -16.30 -32.06
CA TYR A 391 -33.18 -16.26 -30.95
C TYR A 391 -32.53 -14.89 -30.83
N LEU A 392 -32.30 -14.47 -29.59
CA LEU A 392 -31.45 -13.34 -29.24
C LEU A 392 -30.13 -13.88 -28.67
N PHE A 393 -29.01 -13.46 -29.24
CA PHE A 393 -27.66 -13.86 -28.84
C PHE A 393 -26.86 -12.67 -28.35
N PHE A 394 -26.07 -12.90 -27.31
CA PHE A 394 -24.98 -12.00 -26.95
C PHE A 394 -23.65 -12.65 -27.30
N GLY A 395 -22.98 -12.11 -28.32
CA GLY A 395 -21.78 -12.69 -28.93
C GLY A 395 -21.93 -12.89 -30.44
N ALA A 396 -20.91 -13.46 -31.06
CA ALA A 396 -20.86 -13.65 -32.51
C ALA A 396 -21.39 -15.03 -32.97
N PRO A 397 -21.74 -15.18 -34.26
CA PRO A 397 -22.23 -16.44 -34.83
C PRO A 397 -21.30 -17.64 -34.64
N ASN A 398 -19.98 -17.43 -34.65
CA ASN A 398 -19.00 -18.49 -34.45
C ASN A 398 -18.93 -18.98 -32.99
N GLU A 399 -19.53 -18.24 -32.05
CA GLU A 399 -19.65 -18.60 -30.64
C GLU A 399 -20.99 -19.32 -30.35
N ARG A 400 -21.76 -19.65 -31.40
CA ARG A 400 -23.07 -20.34 -31.30
C ARG A 400 -22.92 -21.84 -31.02
N SER A 401 -23.90 -22.40 -30.31
CA SER A 401 -24.10 -23.85 -30.25
C SER A 401 -24.71 -24.37 -31.56
N THR A 402 -24.07 -25.36 -32.18
CA THR A 402 -24.59 -26.04 -33.38
C THR A 402 -25.76 -26.99 -33.09
N ALA A 403 -26.10 -27.20 -31.82
CA ALA A 403 -27.06 -28.22 -31.36
C ALA A 403 -28.49 -27.67 -31.09
N GLN A 404 -28.87 -26.55 -31.68
CA GLN A 404 -30.18 -25.91 -31.45
C GLN A 404 -31.07 -25.97 -32.71
N PRO A 405 -32.40 -26.14 -32.57
CA PRO A 405 -33.32 -26.16 -33.71
C PRO A 405 -33.24 -24.85 -34.50
N GLU A 406 -33.31 -24.94 -35.82
CA GLU A 406 -33.46 -23.78 -36.70
C GLU A 406 -34.76 -23.03 -36.40
N ARG A 407 -34.70 -21.70 -36.46
CA ARG A 407 -35.81 -20.80 -36.14
C ARG A 407 -36.03 -19.77 -37.25
N ASP A 408 -36.95 -18.83 -37.03
CA ASP A 408 -37.40 -17.90 -38.07
C ASP A 408 -36.36 -16.80 -38.33
N PHE A 409 -35.60 -16.42 -37.30
CA PHE A 409 -34.55 -15.39 -37.35
C PHE A 409 -33.54 -15.52 -36.20
N TYR A 410 -32.44 -14.79 -36.31
CA TYR A 410 -31.38 -14.68 -35.31
C TYR A 410 -30.95 -13.21 -35.13
N ILE A 411 -31.03 -12.69 -33.90
CA ILE A 411 -30.58 -11.34 -33.54
C ILE A 411 -29.31 -11.45 -32.71
N TYR A 412 -28.25 -10.76 -33.12
CA TYR A 412 -26.95 -10.80 -32.44
C TYR A 412 -26.59 -9.43 -31.85
N MET A 413 -26.35 -9.38 -30.55
CA MET A 413 -25.70 -8.26 -29.87
C MET A 413 -24.21 -8.58 -29.75
N LEU A 414 -23.36 -7.91 -30.52
CA LEU A 414 -21.92 -8.19 -30.56
C LEU A 414 -21.16 -7.57 -29.37
N GLN A 415 -19.96 -8.08 -29.09
CA GLN A 415 -19.01 -7.49 -28.14
C GLN A 415 -18.75 -6.00 -28.47
N ALA A 416 -18.51 -5.21 -27.44
CA ALA A 416 -18.28 -3.78 -27.55
C ALA A 416 -16.78 -3.41 -27.63
N PHE A 417 -15.87 -4.18 -27.05
CA PHE A 417 -14.46 -3.81 -26.93
C PHE A 417 -13.55 -4.72 -27.77
N ASP A 418 -13.63 -6.03 -27.60
CA ASP A 418 -12.90 -7.01 -28.41
C ASP A 418 -13.82 -7.53 -29.52
N GLU A 419 -13.80 -6.85 -30.67
CA GLU A 419 -14.65 -7.26 -31.80
C GLU A 419 -14.37 -8.71 -32.24
N PRO A 420 -15.41 -9.54 -32.35
CA PRO A 420 -15.26 -10.95 -32.67
C PRO A 420 -14.85 -11.13 -34.13
N LYS A 421 -13.90 -12.03 -34.37
CA LYS A 421 -13.52 -12.41 -35.74
C LYS A 421 -14.46 -13.49 -36.25
N TYR A 422 -15.50 -13.08 -36.98
CA TYR A 422 -16.36 -13.99 -37.72
C TYR A 422 -16.51 -13.51 -39.17
N LYS A 423 -16.88 -14.44 -40.05
CA LYS A 423 -17.26 -14.12 -41.42
C LYS A 423 -18.78 -13.98 -41.45
N ASP A 424 -19.27 -12.79 -41.81
CA ASP A 424 -20.70 -12.59 -42.09
C ASP A 424 -21.04 -13.36 -43.36
N GLU A 425 -22.02 -14.26 -43.27
CA GLU A 425 -22.54 -15.02 -44.42
C GLU A 425 -23.65 -14.26 -45.16
N GLU A 426 -23.97 -13.05 -44.70
CA GLU A 426 -24.94 -12.11 -45.27
C GLU A 426 -26.35 -12.69 -45.38
N LYS A 427 -26.69 -13.58 -44.44
CA LYS A 427 -27.97 -14.28 -44.43
C LYS A 427 -29.15 -13.32 -44.23
N GLU A 428 -30.28 -13.67 -44.82
CA GLU A 428 -31.48 -12.86 -44.79
C GLU A 428 -32.25 -12.95 -43.45
N ASP A 429 -31.92 -13.94 -42.63
CA ASP A 429 -32.53 -14.23 -41.33
C ASP A 429 -31.70 -13.75 -40.14
N GLU A 430 -30.58 -13.05 -40.37
CA GLU A 430 -29.65 -12.58 -39.33
C GLU A 430 -29.58 -11.06 -39.27
N VAL A 431 -29.69 -10.50 -38.05
CA VAL A 431 -29.51 -9.06 -37.78
C VAL A 431 -28.44 -8.89 -36.71
N PHE A 432 -27.46 -8.02 -36.96
CA PHE A 432 -26.37 -7.75 -36.03
C PHE A 432 -26.43 -6.32 -35.48
N PHE A 433 -26.31 -6.18 -34.17
CA PHE A 433 -26.20 -4.92 -33.46
C PHE A 433 -24.78 -4.77 -32.91
N ARG A 434 -24.11 -3.70 -33.31
CA ARG A 434 -22.76 -3.35 -32.87
C ARG A 434 -22.77 -2.01 -32.16
N LEU A 435 -22.31 -1.97 -30.91
CA LEU A 435 -22.10 -0.72 -30.20
C LEU A 435 -20.84 -0.03 -30.74
N LYS A 436 -20.98 0.86 -31.73
CA LYS A 436 -19.86 1.47 -32.43
C LYS A 436 -19.31 2.70 -31.72
N LYS A 437 -20.18 3.64 -31.32
CA LYS A 437 -19.77 4.86 -30.63
C LYS A 437 -19.84 4.66 -29.11
N LYS A 438 -18.68 4.65 -28.47
CA LYS A 438 -18.52 4.54 -27.02
C LYS A 438 -17.95 5.87 -26.54
N ASN A 439 -18.75 6.71 -25.90
CA ASN A 439 -18.22 7.94 -25.31
C ASN A 439 -17.45 7.62 -24.01
N ASP A 440 -16.62 8.56 -23.55
CA ASP A 440 -15.81 8.36 -22.34
C ASP A 440 -16.66 8.11 -21.10
N GLU A 441 -17.88 8.67 -21.07
CA GLU A 441 -18.85 8.45 -19.99
C GLU A 441 -19.25 6.97 -19.88
N PHE A 442 -19.64 6.34 -21.00
CA PHE A 442 -20.01 4.92 -21.03
C PHE A 442 -18.85 4.03 -20.59
N ILE A 443 -17.65 4.28 -21.11
CA ILE A 443 -16.45 3.49 -20.77
C ILE A 443 -16.15 3.63 -19.27
N LYS A 444 -16.20 4.86 -18.74
CA LYS A 444 -15.99 5.11 -17.31
C LYS A 444 -17.04 4.41 -16.46
N LEU A 445 -18.32 4.55 -16.79
CA LEU A 445 -19.41 3.90 -16.07
C LEU A 445 -19.29 2.37 -16.08
N LEU A 446 -18.91 1.79 -17.22
CA LEU A 446 -18.73 0.34 -17.35
C LEU A 446 -17.54 -0.15 -16.52
N ARG A 447 -16.44 0.61 -16.50
CA ARG A 447 -15.29 0.34 -15.62
C ARG A 447 -15.67 0.41 -14.14
N LEU A 448 -16.46 1.41 -13.74
CA LEU A 448 -16.96 1.51 -12.36
C LEU A 448 -17.91 0.35 -12.00
N TYR A 449 -18.80 -0.04 -12.91
CA TYR A 449 -19.68 -1.20 -12.71
C TYR A 449 -18.90 -2.51 -12.57
N GLY A 450 -17.95 -2.77 -13.49
CA GLY A 450 -17.09 -3.95 -13.43
C GLY A 450 -16.20 -3.94 -12.18
N GLY A 451 -15.61 -2.79 -11.85
CA GLY A 451 -14.80 -2.60 -10.64
C GLY A 451 -15.57 -2.90 -9.37
N ALA A 452 -16.81 -2.39 -9.25
CA ALA A 452 -17.68 -2.66 -8.12
C ALA A 452 -18.08 -4.15 -8.02
N THR A 453 -18.33 -4.79 -9.15
CA THR A 453 -18.70 -6.21 -9.22
C THR A 453 -17.54 -7.12 -8.83
N GLU A 454 -16.34 -6.84 -9.33
CA GLU A 454 -15.11 -7.54 -8.91
C GLU A 454 -14.87 -7.39 -7.40
N MET A 455 -14.96 -6.18 -6.87
CA MET A 455 -14.77 -5.93 -5.44
C MET A 455 -15.80 -6.67 -4.57
N TYR A 456 -17.06 -6.70 -5.01
CA TYR A 456 -18.13 -7.45 -4.35
C TYR A 456 -17.90 -8.97 -4.35
N ASN A 457 -17.40 -9.52 -5.45
CA ASN A 457 -17.13 -10.94 -5.57
C ASN A 457 -15.92 -11.36 -4.72
N TYR A 458 -14.92 -10.48 -4.61
CA TYR A 458 -13.70 -10.75 -3.87
C TYR A 458 -13.88 -10.63 -2.35
N THR A 459 -14.62 -9.62 -1.87
CA THR A 459 -14.80 -9.40 -0.43
C THR A 459 -15.79 -10.38 0.19
N THR A 460 -15.52 -10.87 1.41
CA THR A 460 -16.47 -11.66 2.20
C THR A 460 -17.22 -10.82 3.23
N THR A 461 -16.60 -9.76 3.74
CA THR A 461 -17.10 -8.95 4.86
C THR A 461 -17.79 -7.66 4.44
N ASN A 462 -17.33 -7.01 3.37
CA ASN A 462 -17.77 -5.65 2.99
C ASN A 462 -18.73 -5.63 1.78
N LYS A 463 -19.41 -6.74 1.50
CA LYS A 463 -20.31 -6.88 0.34
C LYS A 463 -21.43 -5.84 0.31
N ASN A 464 -21.92 -5.45 1.49
CA ASN A 464 -22.94 -4.42 1.68
C ASN A 464 -22.51 -3.03 1.19
N LEU A 465 -21.21 -2.73 1.14
CA LEU A 465 -20.70 -1.44 0.66
C LEU A 465 -20.71 -1.36 -0.87
N TYR A 466 -20.40 -2.47 -1.56
CA TYR A 466 -20.30 -2.49 -3.02
C TYR A 466 -21.63 -2.75 -3.73
N LYS A 467 -22.52 -3.54 -3.12
CA LYS A 467 -23.81 -3.91 -3.75
C LYS A 467 -24.66 -2.69 -4.18
N PRO A 468 -24.82 -1.62 -3.37
CA PRO A 468 -25.56 -0.44 -3.79
C PRO A 468 -24.93 0.27 -4.99
N LYS A 469 -23.59 0.33 -5.05
CA LYS A 469 -22.83 0.93 -6.16
C LYS A 469 -23.01 0.14 -7.46
N ILE A 470 -22.99 -1.20 -7.40
CA ILE A 470 -23.30 -2.06 -8.54
C ILE A 470 -24.69 -1.71 -9.11
N THR A 471 -25.71 -1.69 -8.25
CA THR A 471 -27.09 -1.38 -8.67
C THR A 471 -27.25 0.05 -9.19
N GLU A 472 -26.48 1.01 -8.67
CA GLU A 472 -26.44 2.39 -9.17
C GLU A 472 -25.83 2.46 -10.58
N TYR A 473 -24.62 1.92 -10.77
CA TYR A 473 -23.92 1.99 -12.05
C TYR A 473 -24.65 1.18 -13.12
N GLN A 474 -25.22 0.03 -12.77
CA GLN A 474 -26.03 -0.77 -13.69
C GLN A 474 -27.25 0.01 -14.19
N ARG A 475 -27.98 0.71 -13.30
CA ARG A 475 -29.12 1.56 -13.70
C ARG A 475 -28.68 2.69 -14.63
N LYS A 476 -27.55 3.34 -14.34
CA LYS A 476 -26.98 4.38 -15.20
C LYS A 476 -26.59 3.84 -16.58
N LEU A 477 -25.99 2.66 -16.64
CA LEU A 477 -25.59 2.01 -17.90
C LEU A 477 -26.80 1.58 -18.74
N VAL A 478 -27.82 0.96 -18.13
CA VAL A 478 -29.06 0.60 -18.84
C VAL A 478 -29.73 1.86 -19.42
N LYS A 479 -29.81 2.93 -18.62
CA LYS A 479 -30.34 4.22 -19.07
C LYS A 479 -29.54 4.77 -20.26
N TRP A 480 -28.22 4.80 -20.15
CA TRP A 480 -27.33 5.29 -21.21
C TRP A 480 -27.52 4.51 -22.51
N ILE A 481 -27.55 3.17 -22.45
CA ILE A 481 -27.73 2.32 -23.64
C ILE A 481 -29.08 2.61 -24.31
N LYS A 482 -30.15 2.81 -23.54
CA LYS A 482 -31.47 3.17 -24.08
C LYS A 482 -31.46 4.55 -24.76
N GLU A 483 -30.91 5.56 -24.09
CA GLU A 483 -30.88 6.94 -24.59
C GLU A 483 -30.00 7.09 -25.83
N HIS A 484 -28.91 6.32 -25.91
CA HIS A 484 -27.95 6.37 -27.01
C HIS A 484 -28.10 5.24 -28.04
N PHE A 485 -29.17 4.45 -27.97
CA PHE A 485 -29.33 3.29 -28.85
C PHE A 485 -29.24 3.68 -30.33
N VAL A 486 -29.88 4.79 -30.69
CA VAL A 486 -30.04 5.26 -32.06
C VAL A 486 -28.74 5.80 -32.67
N ASP A 487 -27.97 6.56 -31.89
CA ASP A 487 -26.74 7.22 -32.35
C ASP A 487 -25.47 6.40 -32.12
N ALA A 488 -25.48 5.49 -31.15
CA ALA A 488 -24.32 4.68 -30.76
C ALA A 488 -24.27 3.30 -31.42
N TYR A 489 -25.42 2.69 -31.73
CA TYR A 489 -25.45 1.39 -32.41
C TYR A 489 -25.42 1.50 -33.92
N GLU A 490 -24.72 0.55 -34.51
CA GLU A 490 -24.71 0.24 -35.93
C GLU A 490 -25.42 -1.10 -36.13
N VAL A 491 -26.26 -1.17 -37.16
CA VAL A 491 -27.05 -2.36 -37.49
C VAL A 491 -26.56 -2.90 -38.83
N VAL A 492 -26.21 -4.19 -38.85
CA VAL A 492 -25.79 -4.90 -40.06
C VAL A 492 -26.88 -5.90 -40.46
N TYR A 493 -27.33 -5.79 -41.71
CA TYR A 493 -28.31 -6.70 -42.31
C TYR A 493 -27.96 -6.97 -43.78
N LYS A 494 -27.89 -8.25 -44.19
CA LYS A 494 -27.45 -8.67 -45.54
C LYS A 494 -26.14 -8.00 -45.99
N GLY A 495 -25.14 -7.97 -45.10
CA GLY A 495 -23.83 -7.35 -45.34
C GLY A 495 -23.82 -5.81 -45.38
N LYS A 496 -24.98 -5.15 -45.25
CA LYS A 496 -25.08 -3.68 -45.24
C LYS A 496 -25.08 -3.16 -43.81
N SER A 497 -24.08 -2.34 -43.52
CA SER A 497 -23.89 -1.68 -42.23
C SER A 497 -24.41 -0.24 -42.30
N ALA A 498 -25.33 0.14 -41.44
CA ALA A 498 -25.81 1.52 -41.33
C ALA A 498 -26.20 1.86 -39.89
N SER A 499 -26.28 3.16 -39.57
CA SER A 499 -26.82 3.57 -38.25
C SER A 499 -28.32 3.24 -38.17
N VAL A 500 -28.86 3.21 -36.96
CA VAL A 500 -30.30 2.94 -36.76
C VAL A 500 -31.18 3.94 -37.54
N LEU A 501 -30.75 5.21 -37.62
CA LEU A 501 -31.46 6.26 -38.38
C LEU A 501 -31.39 6.04 -39.89
N ASP A 502 -30.25 5.59 -40.41
CA ASP A 502 -30.01 5.45 -41.85
C ASP A 502 -30.84 4.32 -42.46
N HIS A 503 -31.27 3.34 -41.65
CA HIS A 503 -32.19 2.29 -42.08
C HIS A 503 -33.64 2.77 -42.23
N GLY A 504 -33.96 4.02 -41.88
CA GLY A 504 -35.30 4.60 -42.09
C GLY A 504 -36.40 4.01 -41.20
N ILE A 505 -36.00 3.43 -40.07
CA ILE A 505 -36.87 2.67 -39.16
C ILE A 505 -37.66 3.62 -38.27
N PHE A 506 -38.97 3.41 -38.16
CA PHE A 506 -39.82 4.17 -37.25
C PHE A 506 -39.73 3.60 -35.84
N LEU A 507 -38.90 4.22 -35.00
CA LEU A 507 -38.79 3.82 -33.60
C LEU A 507 -39.98 4.31 -32.78
N PRO A 508 -40.41 3.54 -31.77
CA PRO A 508 -41.45 3.98 -30.83
C PRO A 508 -41.01 5.25 -30.10
N SER A 509 -41.94 6.21 -29.94
CA SER A 509 -41.62 7.53 -29.36
C SER A 509 -41.24 7.49 -27.88
N ASN A 510 -41.56 6.41 -27.16
CA ASN A 510 -41.17 6.14 -25.77
C ASN A 510 -41.08 4.61 -25.55
N PRO A 511 -39.91 3.99 -25.81
CA PRO A 511 -39.72 2.57 -25.54
C PRO A 511 -39.60 2.30 -24.03
N ASP A 512 -40.41 1.38 -23.52
CA ASP A 512 -40.38 0.97 -22.11
C ASP A 512 -39.10 0.20 -21.78
N THR A 513 -38.61 -0.62 -22.71
CA THR A 513 -37.39 -1.43 -22.55
C THR A 513 -36.41 -1.28 -23.72
N LEU A 514 -35.17 -1.76 -23.56
CA LEU A 514 -34.23 -1.81 -24.69
C LEU A 514 -34.67 -2.85 -25.73
N VAL A 515 -35.32 -3.93 -25.29
CA VAL A 515 -35.76 -4.99 -26.20
C VAL A 515 -36.82 -4.50 -27.17
N ASP A 516 -37.70 -3.57 -26.77
CA ASP A 516 -38.68 -2.94 -27.69
C ASP A 516 -38.01 -2.23 -28.87
N LEU A 517 -36.86 -1.58 -28.63
CA LEU A 517 -36.08 -0.91 -29.67
C LEU A 517 -35.42 -1.93 -30.61
N ILE A 518 -34.82 -2.98 -30.05
CA ILE A 518 -34.19 -4.07 -30.80
C ILE A 518 -35.23 -4.77 -31.68
N ASP A 519 -36.41 -5.03 -31.14
CA ASP A 519 -37.51 -5.72 -31.81
C ASP A 519 -38.10 -4.88 -32.93
N SER A 520 -38.30 -3.58 -32.70
CA SER A 520 -38.76 -2.65 -33.74
C SER A 520 -37.78 -2.63 -34.92
N VAL A 521 -36.48 -2.53 -34.65
CA VAL A 521 -35.47 -2.51 -35.71
C VAL A 521 -35.41 -3.85 -36.45
N SER A 522 -35.43 -4.94 -35.69
CA SER A 522 -35.29 -6.29 -36.24
C SER A 522 -36.53 -6.70 -37.03
N GLN A 523 -37.74 -6.33 -36.58
CA GLN A 523 -38.99 -6.58 -37.29
C GLN A 523 -39.01 -5.88 -38.65
N ASP A 524 -38.57 -4.62 -38.73
CA ASP A 524 -38.56 -3.87 -40.00
C ASP A 524 -37.60 -4.49 -41.02
N LEU A 525 -36.41 -4.92 -40.57
CA LEU A 525 -35.41 -5.56 -41.42
C LEU A 525 -35.83 -6.98 -41.85
N LEU A 526 -36.38 -7.76 -40.92
CA LEU A 526 -36.74 -9.16 -41.14
C LEU A 526 -38.11 -9.36 -41.81
N SER A 527 -38.96 -8.33 -41.90
CA SER A 527 -40.30 -8.48 -42.52
C SER A 527 -40.21 -9.01 -43.96
N GLN A 528 -39.24 -8.52 -44.74
CA GLN A 528 -39.01 -9.00 -46.11
C GLN A 528 -38.61 -10.48 -46.13
N TRP A 529 -37.78 -10.91 -45.19
CA TRP A 529 -37.41 -12.32 -45.07
C TRP A 529 -38.61 -13.18 -44.70
N PHE A 530 -39.47 -12.71 -43.79
CA PHE A 530 -40.69 -13.45 -43.42
C PHE A 530 -41.65 -13.60 -44.60
N GLU A 531 -41.79 -12.60 -45.46
CA GLU A 531 -42.56 -12.71 -46.71
C GLU A 531 -41.98 -13.76 -47.67
N VAL A 532 -40.65 -13.82 -47.80
CA VAL A 532 -39.99 -14.82 -48.67
C VAL A 532 -40.14 -16.22 -48.09
N LYS A 533 -39.85 -16.39 -46.80
CA LYS A 533 -39.89 -17.70 -46.11
C LYS A 533 -41.33 -18.23 -45.98
N TYR A 534 -42.30 -17.35 -45.81
CA TYR A 534 -43.72 -17.69 -45.63
C TYR A 534 -44.61 -17.02 -46.67
N SER A 535 -44.28 -17.21 -47.95
CA SER A 535 -45.00 -16.62 -49.08
C SER A 535 -46.49 -17.01 -49.17
N GLU A 536 -46.86 -18.16 -48.62
CA GLU A 536 -48.24 -18.65 -48.57
C GLU A 536 -48.97 -18.28 -47.25
N TYR A 537 -48.36 -17.48 -46.37
CA TYR A 537 -48.97 -17.15 -45.09
C TYR A 537 -50.19 -16.21 -45.26
N PRO A 538 -51.35 -16.56 -44.70
CA PRO A 538 -52.57 -15.77 -44.88
C PRO A 538 -52.48 -14.37 -44.27
N VAL A 539 -53.11 -13.40 -44.94
CA VAL A 539 -53.29 -12.01 -44.45
C VAL A 539 -54.68 -11.89 -43.84
N PHE A 540 -54.79 -11.38 -42.61
CA PHE A 540 -56.05 -11.31 -41.84
C PHE A 540 -56.48 -9.88 -41.46
#